data_AF-A0A2M6W1Q9-F1
#
_entry.id   AF-A0A2M6W1Q9-F1
#
_cell.length_a   1.000
_cell.length_b   1.000
_cell.length_c   1.000
_cell.angle_alpha   90.00
_cell.angle_beta   90.00
_cell.angle_gamma   90.00
#
_symmetry.space_group_name_H-M   'P 1'
#
loop_
_entity.id
_entity.type
_entity.pdbx_description
1 polymer ?
#
loop_
_entity_poly.entity_id
_entity_poly.type
_entity_poly.pdbx_seq_one_letter_code
_entity_poly.pdbx_strand_id
1 'polypeptide(L)'
;IPIDPIVSTFTGAAPFFDMPLAVGNMKARVRMTLLYAKANQIGGLVLGTGNKTELLLGYFTKYGDAGVDVLPIASLYKHEVRALAKEMGVPQSILDAAPTAGLWAGQTDEQELGMTYHDADAILHALEKDAPLEEFDEETIAQVEARMHNSEHKRYLPPICELT
;
A
#
# COMPACT_ATOMS: atom_id res chain seq x y z
N ILE A 1 8.35 6.72 -17.16
CA ILE A 1 8.33 8.18 -17.42
C ILE A 1 8.55 8.92 -16.10
N PRO A 2 9.40 9.96 -16.04
CA PRO A 2 9.49 10.83 -14.86
C PRO A 2 8.15 11.53 -14.63
N ILE A 3 7.68 11.54 -13.38
CA ILE A 3 6.37 12.14 -13.03
C ILE A 3 6.49 13.48 -12.31
N ASP A 4 7.68 13.86 -11.85
CA ASP A 4 7.86 15.07 -11.04
C ASP A 4 7.33 16.34 -11.72
N PRO A 5 7.52 16.58 -13.03
CA PRO A 5 6.94 17.77 -13.68
C PRO A 5 5.40 17.81 -13.62
N ILE A 6 4.75 16.64 -13.71
CA ILE A 6 3.29 16.52 -13.62
C ILE A 6 2.85 16.82 -12.18
N VAL A 7 3.53 16.20 -11.21
CA VAL A 7 3.23 16.40 -9.77
C VAL A 7 3.42 17.87 -9.39
N SER A 8 4.50 18.51 -9.85
CA SER A 8 4.78 19.94 -9.61
C SER A 8 3.67 20.86 -10.14
N THR A 9 2.97 20.46 -11.20
CA THR A 9 1.83 21.23 -11.72
C THR A 9 0.68 21.24 -10.71
N PHE A 10 0.37 20.10 -10.08
CA PHE A 10 -0.65 20.04 -9.03
C PHE A 10 -0.23 20.80 -7.78
N THR A 11 1.02 20.61 -7.34
CA THR A 11 1.50 21.25 -6.10
C THR A 11 1.66 22.76 -6.24
N GLY A 12 1.95 23.26 -7.45
CA GLY A 12 1.99 24.71 -7.72
C GLY A 12 0.61 25.34 -7.91
N ALA A 13 -0.41 24.55 -8.27
CA ALA A 13 -1.76 25.04 -8.54
C ALA A 13 -2.67 25.13 -7.31
N ALA A 14 -2.31 24.47 -6.19
CA ALA A 14 -3.16 24.41 -5.00
C ALA A 14 -2.37 24.61 -3.69
N PRO A 15 -2.94 25.31 -2.69
CA PRO A 15 -2.22 25.71 -1.49
C PRO A 15 -2.16 24.64 -0.37
N PHE A 16 -2.54 23.39 -0.64
CA PHE A 16 -2.70 22.35 0.39
C PHE A 16 -1.69 21.19 0.25
N PHE A 17 -0.51 21.47 -0.29
CA PHE A 17 0.58 20.50 -0.47
C PHE A 17 1.76 20.71 0.49
N ASP A 18 1.51 21.33 1.64
CA ASP A 18 2.54 21.66 2.63
C ASP A 18 3.06 20.44 3.42
N MET A 19 2.39 19.30 3.31
CA MET A 19 2.75 18.06 3.98
C MET A 19 3.39 17.05 3.00
N PRO A 20 4.53 16.41 3.35
CA PRO A 20 5.15 15.36 2.54
C PRO A 20 4.17 14.23 2.16
N LEU A 21 3.28 13.85 3.08
CA LEU A 21 2.25 12.85 2.84
C LEU A 21 1.27 13.26 1.72
N ALA A 22 0.86 14.54 1.66
CA ALA A 22 -0.04 15.03 0.62
C ALA A 22 0.64 14.95 -0.76
N VAL A 23 1.93 15.31 -0.83
CA VAL A 23 2.74 15.20 -2.05
C VAL A 23 2.95 13.73 -2.44
N GLY A 24 3.25 12.86 -1.49
CA GLY A 24 3.39 11.42 -1.70
C GLY A 24 2.12 10.79 -2.27
N ASN A 25 0.97 11.09 -1.67
CA ASN A 25 -0.34 10.65 -2.18
C ASN A 25 -0.62 11.19 -3.59
N MET A 26 -0.19 12.42 -3.91
CA MET A 26 -0.32 12.97 -5.26
C MET A 26 0.56 12.21 -6.27
N LYS A 27 1.80 11.86 -5.91
CA LYS A 27 2.66 11.02 -6.76
C LYS A 27 1.99 9.68 -7.07
N ALA A 28 1.42 9.01 -6.08
CA ALA A 28 0.72 7.74 -6.27
C ALA A 28 -0.50 7.89 -7.21
N ARG A 29 -1.31 8.94 -7.03
CA ARG A 29 -2.47 9.24 -7.89
C ARG A 29 -2.08 9.60 -9.33
N VAL A 30 -0.99 10.34 -9.53
CA VAL A 30 -0.47 10.64 -10.87
C VAL A 30 -0.04 9.35 -11.58
N ARG A 31 0.65 8.43 -10.89
CA ARG A 31 1.02 7.12 -11.46
C ARG A 31 -0.20 6.31 -11.88
N MET A 32 -1.22 6.24 -11.02
CA MET A 32 -2.49 5.58 -11.32
C MET A 32 -3.14 6.14 -12.60
N THR A 33 -3.27 7.47 -12.69
CA THR A 33 -3.84 8.13 -13.88
C THR A 33 -3.08 7.78 -15.16
N LEU A 34 -1.75 7.74 -15.09
CA LEU A 34 -0.90 7.41 -16.24
C LEU A 34 -1.02 5.92 -16.65
N LEU A 35 -1.17 5.02 -15.68
CA LEU A 35 -1.42 3.60 -15.95
C LEU A 35 -2.74 3.38 -16.67
N TYR A 36 -3.82 4.01 -16.21
CA TYR A 36 -5.12 3.93 -16.90
C TYR A 36 -5.13 4.61 -18.26
N ALA A 37 -4.42 5.74 -18.42
CA ALA A 37 -4.27 6.36 -19.74
C ALA A 37 -3.62 5.38 -20.74
N LYS A 38 -2.60 4.64 -20.30
CA LYS A 38 -1.96 3.61 -21.13
C LYS A 38 -2.88 2.41 -21.37
N ALA A 39 -3.58 1.93 -20.33
CA ALA A 39 -4.51 0.81 -20.43
C ALA A 39 -5.63 1.11 -21.45
N ASN A 40 -6.22 2.31 -21.39
CA ASN A 40 -7.23 2.77 -22.35
C ASN A 40 -6.71 2.79 -23.78
N GLN A 41 -5.45 3.21 -23.98
CA GLN A 41 -4.83 3.24 -25.31
C GLN A 41 -4.68 1.85 -25.92
N ILE A 42 -4.40 0.82 -25.10
CA ILE A 42 -4.11 -0.54 -25.57
C ILE A 42 -5.29 -1.51 -25.38
N GLY A 43 -6.42 -1.04 -24.84
CA GLY A 43 -7.54 -1.91 -24.44
C GLY A 43 -7.17 -2.92 -23.35
N GLY A 44 -6.27 -2.55 -22.44
CA GLY A 44 -5.74 -3.42 -21.39
C GLY A 44 -6.40 -3.19 -20.02
N LEU A 45 -6.01 -4.02 -19.05
CA LEU A 45 -6.34 -3.88 -17.63
C LEU A 45 -5.10 -3.49 -16.83
N VAL A 46 -5.31 -2.73 -15.74
CA VAL A 46 -4.27 -2.36 -14.79
C VAL A 46 -4.20 -3.41 -13.68
N LEU A 47 -3.07 -4.10 -13.58
CA LEU A 47 -2.77 -5.01 -12.48
C LEU A 47 -2.08 -4.25 -11.35
N GLY A 48 -2.59 -4.37 -10.13
CA GLY A 48 -1.96 -3.82 -8.94
C GLY A 48 -1.00 -4.76 -8.25
N THR A 49 -0.25 -4.20 -7.31
CA THR A 49 0.83 -4.90 -6.60
C THR A 49 0.67 -4.87 -5.08
N GLY A 50 -0.50 -4.42 -4.58
CA GLY A 50 -0.79 -4.42 -3.14
C GLY A 50 -0.87 -5.85 -2.61
N ASN A 51 -0.17 -6.12 -1.52
CA ASN A 51 -0.23 -7.39 -0.79
C ASN A 51 -1.20 -7.31 0.41
N LYS A 52 -1.53 -8.46 0.99
CA LYS A 52 -2.50 -8.59 2.08
C LYS A 52 -2.12 -7.72 3.27
N THR A 53 -0.85 -7.71 3.65
CA THR A 53 -0.33 -6.94 4.78
C THR A 53 -0.56 -5.44 4.60
N GLU A 54 -0.15 -4.89 3.45
CA GLU A 54 -0.35 -3.48 3.12
C GLU A 54 -1.84 -3.11 3.11
N LEU A 55 -2.70 -3.98 2.57
CA LEU A 55 -4.14 -3.76 2.51
C LEU A 55 -4.79 -3.72 3.90
N LEU A 56 -4.45 -4.68 4.77
CA LEU A 56 -4.99 -4.76 6.13
C LEU A 56 -4.50 -3.60 6.99
N LEU A 57 -3.24 -3.21 6.88
CA LEU A 57 -2.69 -2.04 7.59
C LEU A 57 -3.10 -0.70 6.96
N GLY A 58 -3.70 -0.72 5.76
CA GLY A 58 -4.04 0.50 5.03
C GLY A 58 -2.84 1.30 4.55
N TYR A 59 -1.69 0.65 4.40
CA TYR A 59 -0.43 1.26 3.99
C TYR A 59 -0.35 1.40 2.47
N PHE A 60 -1.28 2.17 1.92
CA PHE A 60 -1.38 2.51 0.51
C PHE A 60 -2.18 3.81 0.34
N THR A 61 -2.07 4.42 -0.84
CA THR A 61 -2.86 5.61 -1.20
C THR A 61 -4.20 5.20 -1.79
N LYS A 62 -5.31 5.60 -1.15
CA LYS A 62 -6.65 5.39 -1.72
C LYS A 62 -6.76 6.13 -3.07
N TYR A 63 -7.16 5.39 -4.10
CA TYR A 63 -7.17 5.82 -5.51
C TYR A 63 -5.80 6.25 -6.06
N GLY A 64 -4.72 5.79 -5.42
CA GLY A 64 -3.36 5.88 -5.95
C GLY A 64 -2.91 4.52 -6.45
N ASP A 65 -1.88 3.98 -5.82
CA ASP A 65 -1.31 2.66 -6.11
C ASP A 65 -2.31 1.49 -5.99
N ALA A 66 -3.34 1.61 -5.15
CA ALA A 66 -4.44 0.64 -5.06
C ALA A 66 -5.60 0.88 -6.05
N GLY A 67 -5.57 1.96 -6.85
CA GLY A 67 -6.56 2.21 -7.89
C GLY A 67 -6.25 1.38 -9.13
N VAL A 68 -6.76 0.15 -9.20
CA VAL A 68 -6.44 -0.86 -10.23
C VAL A 68 -7.65 -1.73 -10.56
N ASP A 69 -7.58 -2.52 -11.63
CA ASP A 69 -8.65 -3.44 -12.02
C ASP A 69 -8.57 -4.78 -11.27
N VAL A 70 -7.35 -5.31 -11.06
CA VAL A 70 -7.13 -6.62 -10.41
C VAL A 70 -5.90 -6.57 -9.50
N LEU A 71 -5.99 -7.20 -8.33
CA LEU A 71 -4.90 -7.37 -7.37
C LEU A 71 -4.48 -8.85 -7.25
N PRO A 72 -3.60 -9.36 -8.13
CA PRO A 72 -3.27 -10.79 -8.21
C PRO A 72 -2.56 -11.35 -6.97
N ILE A 73 -1.94 -10.50 -6.15
CA ILE A 73 -1.19 -10.90 -4.96
C ILE A 73 -1.80 -10.37 -3.64
N ALA A 74 -3.01 -9.81 -3.68
CA ALA A 74 -3.65 -9.23 -2.51
C ALA A 74 -4.01 -10.25 -1.41
N SER A 75 -4.02 -11.54 -1.72
CA SER A 75 -4.26 -12.61 -0.75
C SER A 75 -2.99 -13.11 -0.07
N LEU A 76 -1.81 -12.63 -0.47
CA LEU A 76 -0.52 -13.05 0.07
C LEU A 76 -0.01 -12.02 1.08
N TYR A 77 0.45 -12.46 2.25
CA TYR A 77 1.22 -11.66 3.19
C TYR A 77 2.60 -11.28 2.61
N LYS A 78 3.27 -10.29 3.21
CA LYS A 78 4.55 -9.78 2.69
C LYS A 78 5.61 -10.88 2.58
N HIS A 79 5.70 -11.75 3.59
CA HIS A 79 6.64 -12.87 3.57
C HIS A 79 6.31 -13.89 2.46
N GLU A 80 5.03 -14.14 2.18
CA GLU A 80 4.59 -15.02 1.10
C GLU A 80 4.91 -14.42 -0.27
N VAL A 81 4.76 -13.10 -0.44
CA VAL A 81 5.19 -12.39 -1.66
C VAL A 81 6.70 -12.53 -1.88
N ARG A 82 7.51 -12.40 -0.81
CA ARG A 82 8.97 -12.60 -0.90
C ARG A 82 9.32 -14.05 -1.28
N ALA A 83 8.64 -15.03 -0.69
CA ALA A 83 8.83 -16.45 -1.02
C ALA A 83 8.47 -16.72 -2.50
N LEU A 84 7.31 -16.24 -2.95
CA LEU A 84 6.88 -16.36 -4.34
C LEU A 84 7.86 -15.68 -5.30
N ALA A 85 8.34 -14.47 -4.97
CA ALA A 85 9.30 -13.75 -5.80
C ALA A 85 10.60 -14.53 -6.01
N LYS A 86 11.08 -15.21 -4.95
CA LYS A 86 12.26 -16.09 -5.04
C LYS A 86 12.03 -17.26 -6.00
N GLU A 87 10.90 -17.95 -5.88
CA GLU A 87 10.56 -19.08 -6.76
C GLU A 87 10.36 -18.65 -8.22
N MET A 88 9.86 -17.42 -8.44
CA MET A 88 9.69 -16.83 -9.77
C MET A 88 11.00 -16.31 -10.38
N GLY A 89 12.13 -16.42 -9.68
CA GLY A 89 13.43 -15.98 -10.17
C GLY A 89 13.62 -14.46 -10.20
N VAL A 90 12.92 -13.73 -9.32
CA VAL A 90 13.15 -12.28 -9.15
C VAL A 90 14.62 -12.06 -8.73
N PRO A 91 15.35 -11.10 -9.32
CA PRO A 91 16.74 -10.86 -9.00
C PRO A 91 16.99 -10.64 -7.50
N GLN A 92 18.09 -11.20 -7.00
CA GLN A 92 18.46 -11.09 -5.58
C GLN A 92 18.57 -9.65 -5.09
N SER A 93 19.03 -8.73 -5.95
CA SER A 93 19.08 -7.29 -5.64
C SER A 93 17.72 -6.65 -5.34
N ILE A 94 16.63 -7.21 -5.86
CA ILE A 94 15.25 -6.78 -5.56
C ILE A 94 14.76 -7.45 -4.27
N LEU A 95 15.10 -8.73 -4.05
CA LEU A 95 14.73 -9.46 -2.83
C LEU A 95 15.38 -8.86 -1.57
N ASP A 96 16.64 -8.46 -1.68
CA ASP A 96 17.42 -7.89 -0.57
C ASP A 96 17.14 -6.40 -0.34
N ALA A 97 16.44 -5.74 -1.28
CA ALA A 97 16.11 -4.33 -1.13
C ALA A 97 15.19 -4.11 0.08
N ALA A 98 15.49 -3.10 0.88
CA ALA A 98 14.62 -2.65 1.94
C ALA A 98 13.29 -2.15 1.33
N PRO A 99 12.12 -2.55 1.87
CA PRO A 99 10.83 -2.04 1.40
C PRO A 99 10.74 -0.51 1.55
N THR A 100 10.36 0.15 0.46
CA THR A 100 10.14 1.59 0.44
C THR A 100 9.05 1.94 -0.57
N ALA A 101 8.10 2.78 -0.16
CA ALA A 101 7.12 3.37 -1.07
C ALA A 101 7.73 4.39 -2.06
N GLY A 102 8.97 4.85 -1.83
CA GLY A 102 9.69 5.75 -2.73
C GLY A 102 8.98 7.09 -2.96
N LEU A 103 8.26 7.59 -1.96
CA LEU A 103 7.51 8.85 -2.01
C LEU A 103 8.41 10.05 -1.67
N TRP A 104 9.37 9.87 -0.76
CA TRP A 104 10.40 10.86 -0.41
C TRP A 104 11.73 10.21 0.00
N ALA A 105 12.79 11.00 0.06
CA ALA A 105 14.15 10.52 0.34
C ALA A 105 14.26 9.94 1.77
N GLY A 106 14.88 8.76 1.89
CA GLY A 106 15.12 8.09 3.16
C GLY A 106 13.92 7.34 3.75
N GLN A 107 12.79 7.28 3.06
CA GLN A 107 11.60 6.54 3.51
C GLN A 107 11.85 5.03 3.51
N THR A 108 11.53 4.36 4.62
CA THR A 108 11.34 2.91 4.65
C THR A 108 9.97 2.58 5.24
N ASP A 109 9.37 1.49 4.76
CA ASP A 109 8.03 1.11 5.18
C ASP A 109 7.99 0.79 6.68
N GLU A 110 8.96 0.02 7.18
CA GLU A 110 8.99 -0.41 8.59
C GLU A 110 9.16 0.77 9.56
N GLN A 111 9.89 1.81 9.17
CA GLN A 111 9.98 3.05 9.97
C GLN A 111 8.65 3.80 10.02
N GLU A 112 7.93 3.87 8.90
CA GLU A 112 6.61 4.50 8.87
C GLU A 112 5.53 3.65 9.55
N LEU A 113 5.63 2.33 9.44
CA LEU A 113 4.75 1.38 10.08
C LEU A 113 4.96 1.37 11.60
N GLY A 114 6.21 1.56 12.04
CA GLY A 114 6.64 1.44 13.44
C GLY A 114 6.89 0.00 13.88
N MET A 115 6.88 -0.95 12.94
CA MET A 115 7.01 -2.38 13.17
C MET A 115 7.63 -3.06 11.96
N THR A 116 8.17 -4.26 12.16
CA THR A 116 8.67 -5.07 11.04
C THR A 116 7.52 -5.70 10.27
N TYR A 117 7.74 -6.01 8.99
CA TYR A 117 6.78 -6.80 8.22
C TYR A 117 6.60 -8.22 8.79
N HIS A 118 7.62 -8.75 9.47
CA HIS A 118 7.52 -10.05 10.13
C HIS A 118 6.47 -10.02 11.24
N ASP A 119 6.55 -9.05 12.13
CA ASP A 119 5.63 -8.94 13.28
C ASP A 119 4.23 -8.56 12.80
N ALA A 120 4.13 -7.64 11.83
CA ALA A 120 2.87 -7.29 11.19
C ALA A 120 2.17 -8.51 10.56
N ASP A 121 2.89 -9.30 9.75
CA ASP A 121 2.35 -10.50 9.11
C ASP A 121 1.86 -11.51 10.17
N ALA A 122 2.66 -11.73 11.21
CA ALA A 122 2.34 -12.72 12.23
C ALA A 122 1.12 -12.32 13.09
N ILE A 123 1.03 -11.06 13.53
CA ILE A 123 -0.14 -10.53 14.25
C ILE A 123 -1.38 -10.58 13.37
N LEU A 124 -1.29 -10.11 12.12
CA LEU A 124 -2.43 -10.15 11.19
C LEU A 124 -2.89 -11.58 10.90
N HIS A 125 -1.96 -12.53 10.82
CA HIS A 125 -2.29 -13.94 10.63
C HIS A 125 -2.98 -14.53 11.86
N ALA A 126 -2.47 -14.24 13.07
CA ALA A 126 -3.07 -14.69 14.31
C ALA A 126 -4.49 -14.12 14.50
N LEU A 127 -4.69 -12.83 14.22
CA LEU A 127 -6.01 -12.18 14.22
C LEU A 127 -6.98 -12.85 13.23
N GLU A 128 -6.53 -13.19 12.03
CA GLU A 128 -7.37 -13.89 11.03
C GLU A 128 -7.77 -15.30 11.48
N LYS A 129 -6.93 -15.96 12.29
CA LYS A 129 -7.13 -17.34 12.75
C LYS A 129 -7.77 -17.44 14.14
N ASP A 130 -8.17 -16.31 14.74
CA ASP A 130 -8.59 -16.24 16.14
C ASP A 130 -7.58 -16.92 17.09
N ALA A 131 -6.28 -16.78 16.79
CA ALA A 131 -5.19 -17.40 17.52
C ALA A 131 -4.66 -16.46 18.64
N PRO A 132 -4.02 -17.01 19.69
CA PRO A 132 -3.42 -16.21 20.76
C PRO A 132 -2.33 -15.27 20.23
N LEU A 133 -2.25 -14.07 20.82
CA LEU A 133 -1.26 -13.04 20.50
C LEU A 133 -0.20 -12.86 21.61
N GLU A 134 -0.13 -13.81 22.55
CA GLU A 134 0.68 -13.74 23.78
C GLU A 134 2.20 -13.60 23.52
N GLU A 135 2.65 -13.93 22.31
CA GLU A 135 4.04 -13.78 21.89
C GLU A 135 4.42 -12.36 21.46
N PHE A 136 3.44 -11.48 21.26
CA PHE A 136 3.65 -10.09 20.85
C PHE A 136 3.39 -9.13 22.01
N ASP A 137 4.09 -7.99 22.02
CA ASP A 137 3.83 -6.96 23.01
C ASP A 137 2.51 -6.23 22.73
N GLU A 138 1.84 -5.78 23.81
CA GLU A 138 0.54 -5.12 23.74
C GLU A 138 0.55 -3.84 22.89
N GLU A 139 1.69 -3.13 22.82
CA GLU A 139 1.83 -1.90 22.04
C GLU A 139 1.80 -2.18 20.54
N THR A 140 2.56 -3.17 20.07
CA THR A 140 2.58 -3.59 18.67
C THR A 140 1.21 -4.15 18.23
N ILE A 141 0.56 -4.95 19.07
CA ILE A 141 -0.80 -5.46 18.80
C ILE A 141 -1.77 -4.29 18.62
N ALA A 142 -1.81 -3.36 19.59
CA ALA A 142 -2.69 -2.20 19.55
C ALA A 142 -2.41 -1.32 18.32
N GLN A 143 -1.14 -1.20 17.91
CA GLN A 143 -0.76 -0.47 16.70
C GLN A 143 -1.29 -1.12 15.43
N VAL A 144 -1.22 -2.45 15.29
CA VAL A 144 -1.80 -3.20 14.16
C VAL A 144 -3.31 -3.01 14.12
N GLU A 145 -4.00 -3.25 15.24
CA GLU A 145 -5.46 -3.12 15.34
C GLU A 145 -5.93 -1.69 15.03
N ALA A 146 -5.25 -0.68 15.58
CA ALA A 146 -5.56 0.72 15.31
C ALA A 146 -5.38 1.06 13.82
N ARG A 147 -4.34 0.55 13.17
CA ARG A 147 -4.15 0.73 11.71
C ARG A 147 -5.25 0.05 10.91
N MET A 148 -5.61 -1.20 11.26
CA MET A 148 -6.70 -1.91 10.62
C MET A 148 -8.01 -1.11 10.72
N HIS A 149 -8.36 -0.66 11.92
CA HIS A 149 -9.58 0.10 12.16
C HIS A 149 -9.58 1.44 11.42
N ASN A 150 -8.56 2.28 11.61
CA ASN A 150 -8.50 3.62 11.03
C ASN A 150 -8.42 3.62 9.50
N SER A 151 -7.99 2.53 8.89
CA SER A 151 -7.85 2.39 7.44
C SER A 151 -8.97 1.61 6.76
N GLU A 152 -9.98 1.17 7.51
CA GLU A 152 -11.07 0.34 6.99
C GLU A 152 -11.74 0.94 5.75
N HIS A 153 -11.94 2.25 5.76
CA HIS A 153 -12.53 3.01 4.66
C HIS A 153 -11.73 2.92 3.33
N LYS A 154 -10.52 2.36 3.33
CA LYS A 154 -9.69 2.18 2.13
C LYS A 154 -9.94 0.83 1.43
N ARG A 155 -10.53 -0.15 2.12
CA ARG A 155 -10.75 -1.52 1.61
C ARG A 155 -12.13 -1.73 1.00
N TYR A 156 -13.02 -0.75 1.12
CA TYR A 156 -14.39 -0.82 0.60
C TYR A 156 -14.67 0.30 -0.40
N LEU A 157 -15.69 0.07 -1.22
CA LEU A 157 -16.28 1.13 -2.04
C LEU A 157 -16.88 2.23 -1.13
N PRO A 158 -16.97 3.48 -1.61
CA PRO A 158 -17.67 4.53 -0.87
C PRO A 158 -19.08 4.07 -0.47
N PRO A 159 -19.50 4.27 0.78
CA PRO A 159 -20.86 3.95 1.19
C PRO A 159 -21.86 4.79 0.40
N ILE A 160 -22.98 4.17 0.00
CA ILE A 160 -24.07 4.83 -0.71
C ILE A 160 -25.16 5.17 0.32
N CYS A 161 -25.60 6.43 0.34
CA CYS A 161 -26.75 6.84 1.15
C CYS A 161 -28.04 6.39 0.47
N GLU A 162 -28.62 5.29 0.94
CA GLU A 162 -29.90 4.77 0.45
C GLU A 162 -31.07 5.66 0.88
N LEU A 163 -32.03 5.87 -0.03
CA LEU A 163 -33.28 6.58 0.27
C LEU A 163 -34.30 5.55 0.77
N THR A 164 -34.37 5.36 2.10
CA THR A 164 -35.43 4.56 2.76
C THR A 164 -36.65 5.39 3.07
#